data_AF-A0A8X6W9J1-F1
#
_entry.id   AF-A0A8X6W9J1-F1
#
_cell.length_a   1.000
_cell.length_b   1.000
_cell.length_c   1.000
_cell.angle_alpha   90.00
_cell.angle_beta   90.00
_cell.angle_gamma   90.00
#
_symmetry.space_group_name_H-M   'P 1'
#
loop_
_entity.id
_entity.type
_entity.pdbx_description
1 polymer ?
#
loop_
_entity_poly.entity_id
_entity_poly.type
_entity_poly.pdbx_seq_one_letter_code
_entity_poly.pdbx_strand_id
1 'polypeptide(L)'
;MTSKPRSLGKPWEFLATVDTIPKHLERAEDVVRYRLTTGHDFSGVHLHWLDMAADEACPLCGHAIMDDDHLLQCTGLNEYPTDDIVNRY
;
A
#
# COMPACT_ATOMS: atom_id res chain seq x y z
N MET A 1 -29.57 -4.47 -9.66
CA MET A 1 -29.39 -5.16 -8.36
C MET A 1 -27.91 -5.34 -8.15
N THR A 2 -27.41 -5.08 -6.96
CA THR A 2 -27.17 -5.84 -5.71
C THR A 2 -26.41 -7.13 -5.92
N SER A 3 -25.12 -7.27 -5.57
CA SER A 3 -24.19 -6.26 -5.06
C SER A 3 -23.94 -5.06 -6.03
N LYS A 4 -24.89 -4.29 -6.58
CA LYS A 4 -25.35 -3.05 -5.93
C LYS A 4 -24.68 -3.11 -4.61
N PRO A 5 -23.59 -2.41 -4.69
CA PRO A 5 -22.41 -2.50 -3.92
C PRO A 5 -21.76 -3.81 -3.48
N ARG A 6 -20.42 -3.88 -3.64
CA ARG A 6 -19.57 -2.76 -4.16
C ARG A 6 -19.36 -2.76 -5.69
N SER A 7 -19.64 -3.86 -6.38
CA SER A 7 -19.24 -4.08 -7.78
C SER A 7 -20.39 -4.14 -8.81
N LEU A 8 -21.62 -4.57 -8.49
CA LEU A 8 -22.72 -4.57 -9.46
C LEU A 8 -23.10 -3.19 -9.94
N GLY A 9 -23.44 -3.19 -11.22
CA GLY A 9 -23.67 -2.02 -12.03
C GLY A 9 -22.38 -1.32 -12.41
N LYS A 10 -21.22 -1.81 -11.96
CA LYS A 10 -19.91 -1.28 -12.33
C LYS A 10 -19.17 -2.26 -13.22
N PRO A 11 -18.24 -1.79 -14.08
CA PRO A 11 -17.48 -2.67 -14.98
C PRO A 11 -16.77 -3.84 -14.28
N TRP A 12 -16.53 -3.72 -12.97
CA TRP A 12 -15.84 -4.70 -12.13
C TRP A 12 -16.79 -5.62 -11.33
N GLU A 13 -18.07 -5.66 -11.68
CA GLU A 13 -19.10 -6.50 -11.05
C GLU A 13 -18.69 -7.96 -10.84
N PHE A 14 -18.17 -8.57 -11.89
CA PHE A 14 -17.80 -9.99 -11.94
C PHE A 14 -16.67 -10.38 -10.97
N LEU A 15 -15.88 -9.42 -10.48
CA LEU A 15 -14.80 -9.69 -9.52
C LEU A 15 -15.35 -10.12 -8.14
N ALA A 16 -16.63 -9.87 -7.86
CA ALA A 16 -17.29 -10.30 -6.62
C ALA A 16 -17.80 -11.75 -6.65
N THR A 17 -17.80 -12.40 -7.81
CA THR A 17 -18.23 -13.81 -7.97
C THR A 17 -17.07 -14.78 -8.11
N VAL A 18 -15.84 -14.26 -8.17
CA VAL A 18 -14.60 -15.04 -8.20
C VAL A 18 -14.17 -15.29 -6.76
N ASP A 19 -14.27 -16.52 -6.30
CA ASP A 19 -13.84 -16.88 -4.95
C ASP A 19 -12.29 -16.88 -4.86
N THR A 20 -11.80 -16.36 -3.74
CA THR A 20 -10.46 -16.53 -3.17
C THR A 20 -9.27 -15.83 -3.84
N ILE A 21 -8.84 -14.70 -3.26
CA ILE A 21 -7.40 -14.51 -3.00
C ILE A 21 -6.90 -15.84 -2.41
N PRO A 22 -6.03 -16.59 -3.09
CA PRO A 22 -5.54 -17.84 -2.56
C PRO A 22 -4.64 -17.53 -1.35
N LYS A 23 -4.91 -18.23 -0.26
CA LYS A 23 -4.58 -17.86 1.12
C LYS A 23 -3.12 -18.11 1.53
N HIS A 24 -2.28 -18.56 0.60
CA HIS A 24 -0.83 -18.48 0.73
C HIS A 24 -0.43 -17.00 0.79
N LEU A 25 0.23 -16.64 1.87
CA LEU A 25 0.39 -15.28 2.34
C LEU A 25 1.36 -14.44 1.49
N GLU A 26 1.76 -14.85 0.29
CA GLU A 26 2.86 -14.24 -0.48
C GLU A 26 2.66 -12.74 -0.71
N ARG A 27 1.49 -12.28 -1.17
CA ARG A 27 1.30 -10.83 -1.36
C ARG A 27 1.36 -10.04 -0.05
N ALA A 28 0.79 -10.58 1.03
CA ALA A 28 0.82 -9.91 2.33
C ALA A 28 2.24 -9.94 2.92
N GLU A 29 2.93 -11.08 2.81
CA GLU A 29 4.32 -11.29 3.21
C GLU A 29 5.28 -10.44 2.40
N ASP A 30 5.08 -10.26 1.10
CA ASP A 30 5.91 -9.41 0.24
C ASP A 30 5.68 -7.94 0.54
N VAL A 31 4.43 -7.54 0.79
CA VAL A 31 4.13 -6.17 1.23
C VAL A 31 4.73 -5.90 2.62
N VAL A 32 4.62 -6.84 3.56
CA VAL A 32 5.23 -6.73 4.89
C VAL A 32 6.75 -6.77 4.80
N ARG A 33 7.33 -7.68 4.03
CA ARG A 33 8.77 -7.80 3.81
C ARG A 33 9.27 -6.52 3.18
N TYR A 34 8.64 -6.02 2.13
CA TYR A 34 8.97 -4.73 1.53
C TYR A 34 8.94 -3.61 2.57
N ARG A 35 7.86 -3.45 3.33
CA ARG A 35 7.77 -2.44 4.41
C ARG A 35 8.87 -2.60 5.46
N LEU A 36 9.13 -3.83 5.91
CA LEU A 36 10.19 -4.17 6.88
C LEU A 36 11.59 -4.08 6.31
N THR A 37 11.73 -3.99 4.98
CA THR A 37 13.00 -3.94 4.25
C THR A 37 13.30 -2.53 3.78
N THR A 38 12.30 -1.67 3.56
CA THR A 38 12.52 -0.32 3.02
C THR A 38 12.04 0.78 3.95
N GLY A 39 11.20 0.46 4.95
CA GLY A 39 10.45 1.46 5.72
C GLY A 39 9.38 2.18 4.89
N HIS A 40 9.15 1.77 3.65
CA HIS A 40 8.24 2.42 2.71
C HIS A 40 6.90 1.68 2.66
N ASP A 41 5.80 2.43 2.60
CA ASP A 41 4.45 1.88 2.52
C ASP A 41 3.79 2.20 1.17
N PHE A 42 2.76 1.45 0.77
CA PHE A 42 2.05 1.67 -0.50
C PHE A 42 0.74 2.44 -0.28
N SER A 43 0.60 3.13 0.86
CA SER A 43 -0.73 3.44 1.38
C SER A 43 -0.91 4.80 2.01
N GLY A 44 0.08 5.69 2.02
CA GLY A 44 -0.09 7.03 2.63
C GLY A 44 -1.37 7.75 2.19
N VAL A 45 -1.63 7.89 0.88
CA VAL A 45 -2.90 8.51 0.38
C VAL A 45 -4.12 7.71 0.84
N HIS A 46 -4.07 6.39 0.73
CA HIS A 46 -5.20 5.54 1.10
C HIS A 46 -5.50 5.59 2.60
N LEU A 47 -4.47 5.61 3.44
CA LEU A 47 -4.56 5.71 4.90
C LEU A 47 -5.05 7.09 5.31
N HIS A 48 -4.59 8.15 4.65
CA HIS A 48 -5.08 9.51 4.90
C HIS A 48 -6.56 9.67 4.52
N TRP A 49 -6.97 9.13 3.37
CA TRP A 49 -8.38 9.08 2.98
C TRP A 49 -9.25 8.29 3.98
N LEU A 50 -8.64 7.37 4.73
CA LEU A 50 -9.28 6.63 5.82
C LEU A 50 -9.07 7.26 7.21
N ASP A 51 -8.47 8.46 7.28
CA ASP A 51 -8.14 9.20 8.51
C ASP A 51 -7.26 8.42 9.50
N MET A 52 -6.45 7.49 8.97
CA MET A 52 -5.48 6.69 9.73
C MET A 52 -4.05 7.25 9.66
N ALA A 53 -3.81 8.21 8.76
CA ALA A 53 -2.56 8.95 8.65
C ALA A 53 -2.87 10.44 8.65
N ALA A 54 -2.06 11.22 9.36
CA ALA A 54 -2.25 12.67 9.50
C ALA A 54 -2.09 13.41 8.16
N ASP A 55 -1.30 12.84 7.24
CA ASP A 55 -1.07 13.38 5.91
C ASP A 55 -0.99 12.26 4.85
N GLU A 56 -1.05 12.67 3.59
CA GLU A 56 -0.88 11.81 2.42
C GLU A 56 0.59 11.59 2.06
N ALA A 57 1.53 12.13 2.83
CA ALA A 57 2.92 12.20 2.43
C ALA A 57 3.62 10.85 2.59
N CYS A 58 4.67 10.66 1.80
CA CYS A 58 5.51 9.49 1.95
C CYS A 58 6.21 9.50 3.32
N PRO A 59 6.08 8.43 4.12
CA PRO A 59 6.69 8.38 5.45
C PRO A 59 8.23 8.29 5.38
N LEU A 60 8.77 7.95 4.21
CA LEU A 60 10.21 7.79 4.00
C LEU A 60 10.87 9.11 3.59
N CYS A 61 10.30 9.81 2.60
CA CYS A 61 10.90 11.04 2.08
C CYS A 61 10.18 12.32 2.51
N GLY A 62 8.92 12.27 2.97
CA GLY A 62 8.17 13.41 3.51
C GLY A 62 7.81 14.54 2.53
N HIS A 63 8.23 14.43 1.26
CA HIS A 63 8.16 15.55 0.31
C HIS A 63 7.07 15.42 -0.76
N ALA A 64 6.45 14.26 -0.89
CA ALA A 64 5.49 13.97 -1.96
C ALA A 64 4.33 13.11 -1.47
N ILE A 65 3.20 13.25 -2.16
CA ILE A 65 2.00 12.44 -1.96
C ILE A 65 2.34 10.97 -2.28
N MET A 66 1.95 10.06 -1.39
CA MET A 66 2.19 8.62 -1.53
C MET A 66 1.13 7.99 -2.44
N ASP A 67 1.31 8.16 -3.74
CA ASP A 67 0.55 7.49 -4.79
C ASP A 67 1.39 6.42 -5.51
N ASP A 68 0.76 5.75 -6.49
CA ASP A 68 1.41 4.67 -7.26
C ASP A 68 2.63 5.15 -8.04
N ASP A 69 2.68 6.43 -8.46
CA ASP A 69 3.80 7.00 -9.21
C ASP A 69 4.98 7.32 -8.29
N HIS A 70 4.69 7.87 -7.09
CA HIS A 70 5.70 8.19 -6.09
C HIS A 70 6.49 6.95 -5.66
N LEU A 71 5.81 5.83 -5.47
CA LEU A 71 6.40 4.55 -5.10
C LEU A 71 7.60 4.16 -5.98
N LEU A 72 7.55 4.46 -7.27
CA LEU A 72 8.59 4.10 -8.24
C LEU A 72 9.77 5.09 -8.26
N GLN A 73 9.59 6.27 -7.68
CA GLN A 73 10.53 7.40 -7.77
C GLN A 73 11.03 7.88 -6.40
N CYS A 74 10.57 7.25 -5.31
CA CYS A 74 10.92 7.67 -3.97
C CYS A 74 12.44 7.60 -3.76
N THR A 75 13.07 8.76 -3.66
CA THR A 75 14.53 8.87 -3.45
C THR A 75 14.93 8.34 -2.08
N GLY A 76 14.02 8.37 -1.10
CA GLY A 76 14.27 7.82 0.24
C GLY A 76 14.61 6.32 0.22
N LEU A 77 14.17 5.58 -0.80
CA LEU A 77 14.49 4.15 -0.94
C LEU A 77 16.01 3.91 -1.13
N ASN A 78 16.75 4.91 -1.61
CA ASN A 78 18.20 4.84 -1.78
C ASN A 78 18.97 5.31 -0.54
N GLU A 79 18.35 6.12 0.32
CA GLU A 79 18.97 6.68 1.52
C GLU A 79 18.89 5.71 2.72
N TYR A 80 17.94 4.77 2.66
CA TYR A 80 17.64 3.85 3.75
C TYR A 80 17.76 2.39 3.27
N PRO A 81 19.00 1.87 3.11
CA PRO A 81 19.22 0.49 2.72
C PRO A 81 18.69 -0.49 3.78
N THR A 82 18.45 -1.70 3.31
CA THR A 82 17.57 -2.73 3.87
C THR A 82 17.91 -3.29 5.24
N ASP A 83 19.04 -2.88 5.79
CA ASP A 83 19.69 -3.58 6.90
C ASP A 83 19.47 -2.88 8.26
N ASP A 84 18.83 -1.71 8.29
CA ASP A 84 18.75 -0.86 9.49
C ASP A 84 17.33 -0.51 9.94
N ILE A 85 16.41 -1.47 9.85
CA ILE A 85 15.00 -1.26 10.23
C ILE A 85 14.73 -1.63 11.70
N VAL A 86 15.56 -2.51 12.28
CA VAL A 86 15.48 -2.86 13.71
C VAL A 86 15.83 -1.68 14.63
N ASN A 87 16.63 -0.70 14.17
CA ASN A 87 17.00 0.47 14.97
C ASN A 87 16.07 1.69 14.81
N ARG A 88 15.00 1.59 14.01
CA ARG A 88 14.04 2.69 13.79
C ARG A 88 12.82 2.67 14.73
N TYR A 89 12.68 1.62 15.54
CA TYR A 89 11.66 1.46 16.58
C TYR A 89 12.34 1.35 17.95
#